data_AF-A0A1W1XMI1-F1
#
_entry.id   AF-A0A1W1XMI1-F1
#
_cell.length_a   1.000
_cell.length_b   1.000
_cell.length_c   1.000
_cell.angle_alpha   90.00
_cell.angle_beta   90.00
_cell.angle_gamma   90.00
#
_symmetry.space_group_name_H-M   'P 1'
#
loop_
_entity.id
_entity.type
_entity.pdbx_description
1 polymer ?
#
loop_
_entity_poly.entity_id
_entity_poly.type
_entity_poly.pdbx_seq_one_letter_code
_entity_poly.pdbx_strand_id
1 'polypeptide(L)'
;MSAPQTQELDDLIARLAQCRFGESHALVCDDALAAALLAALHVQQPGQAVVLDFRTSLLSNLRVWENLILPAWYHGHAELQVLEQRVLAALRPFKLDDEGIAALLDGLPAALSATRKQELVLLRTLVLAPRYVLVEPAWLRRVRQTPLGAELWQAIEATSVVLQLGEGAAPDLPVIGGKRPEQGQE
;
A
#
# COMPACT_ATOMS: atom_id res chain seq x y z
N MET A 1 -18.82 -19.26 -21.32
CA MET A 1 -18.74 -17.88 -21.86
C MET A 1 -18.22 -16.95 -20.75
N SER A 2 -16.94 -17.08 -20.37
CA SER A 2 -16.34 -16.39 -19.21
C SER A 2 -15.22 -15.41 -19.58
N ALA A 3 -15.19 -14.94 -20.83
CA ALA A 3 -13.98 -14.40 -21.46
C ALA A 3 -13.63 -12.89 -21.28
N PRO A 4 -14.54 -11.94 -21.00
CA PRO A 4 -14.18 -10.53 -21.03
C PRO A 4 -13.41 -10.04 -19.79
N GLN A 5 -13.76 -10.51 -18.59
CA GLN A 5 -13.13 -10.06 -17.33
C GLN A 5 -11.69 -10.56 -17.16
N THR A 6 -11.35 -11.73 -17.74
CA THR A 6 -9.99 -12.28 -17.64
C THR A 6 -9.01 -11.52 -18.53
N GLN A 7 -9.39 -11.18 -19.77
CA GLN A 7 -8.52 -10.42 -20.67
C GLN A 7 -8.24 -9.01 -20.14
N GLU A 8 -9.27 -8.34 -19.60
CA GLU A 8 -9.12 -7.01 -19.00
C GLU A 8 -8.15 -7.02 -17.81
N LEU A 9 -8.23 -8.05 -16.96
CA LEU A 9 -7.34 -8.24 -15.82
C LEU A 9 -5.90 -8.51 -16.26
N ASP A 10 -5.69 -9.36 -17.27
CA ASP A 10 -4.36 -9.69 -17.79
C ASP A 10 -3.69 -8.45 -18.42
N ASP A 11 -4.45 -7.69 -19.21
CA ASP A 11 -3.98 -6.42 -19.80
C ASP A 11 -3.62 -5.41 -18.70
N LEU A 12 -4.42 -5.32 -17.63
CA LEU A 12 -4.16 -4.45 -16.50
C LEU A 12 -2.85 -4.83 -15.78
N ILE A 13 -2.64 -6.11 -15.49
CA ILE A 13 -1.40 -6.61 -14.86
C ILE A 13 -0.19 -6.29 -15.74
N ALA A 14 -0.29 -6.50 -17.05
CA ALA A 14 0.79 -6.20 -17.98
C ALA A 14 1.12 -4.70 -18.04
N ARG A 15 0.14 -3.81 -17.89
CA ARG A 15 0.36 -2.35 -17.77
C ARG A 15 1.03 -1.99 -16.44
N LEU A 16 0.57 -2.57 -15.33
CA LEU A 16 1.14 -2.36 -14.00
C LEU A 16 2.59 -2.81 -13.88
N ALA A 17 3.01 -3.81 -14.66
CA ALA A 17 4.41 -4.24 -14.72
C ALA A 17 5.34 -3.13 -15.27
N GLN A 18 4.81 -2.20 -16.07
CA GLN A 18 5.57 -1.09 -16.67
C GLN A 18 5.67 0.13 -15.75
N CYS A 19 4.83 0.22 -14.72
CA CYS A 19 4.85 1.32 -13.76
C CYS A 19 6.13 1.31 -12.92
N ARG A 20 6.54 2.51 -12.50
CA ARG A 20 7.74 2.74 -11.68
C ARG A 20 7.36 3.18 -10.26
N PHE A 21 8.20 2.84 -9.29
CA PHE A 21 8.10 3.38 -7.94
C PHE A 21 8.07 4.91 -7.97
N GLY A 22 7.23 5.54 -7.15
CA GLY A 22 7.01 6.99 -7.18
C GLY A 22 5.84 7.42 -8.07
N GLU A 23 5.32 6.54 -8.93
CA GLU A 23 4.17 6.87 -9.77
C GLU A 23 2.85 6.62 -9.04
N SER A 24 1.90 7.53 -9.24
CA SER A 24 0.52 7.42 -8.76
C SER A 24 -0.43 7.52 -9.95
N HIS A 25 -1.33 6.55 -10.07
CA HIS A 25 -2.23 6.41 -11.21
C HIS A 25 -3.68 6.32 -10.72
N ALA A 26 -4.62 6.87 -11.48
CA ALA A 26 -6.03 6.62 -11.26
C ALA A 26 -6.42 5.26 -11.87
N LEU A 27 -7.02 4.39 -11.05
CA LEU A 27 -7.56 3.12 -11.50
C LEU A 27 -9.09 3.18 -11.40
N VAL A 28 -9.74 3.18 -12.57
CA VAL A 28 -11.18 3.03 -12.61
C VAL A 28 -11.54 1.56 -12.67
N CYS A 29 -12.14 1.10 -11.59
CA CYS A 29 -12.58 -0.28 -11.43
C CYS A 29 -13.70 -0.32 -10.39
N ASP A 30 -14.59 -1.30 -10.52
CA ASP A 30 -15.49 -1.66 -9.42
C ASP A 30 -14.76 -2.49 -8.35
N ASP A 31 -15.44 -2.74 -7.24
CA ASP A 31 -14.91 -3.54 -6.13
C ASP A 31 -14.51 -4.96 -6.57
N ALA A 32 -15.21 -5.54 -7.56
CA ALA A 32 -14.97 -6.89 -8.04
C ALA A 32 -13.65 -6.98 -8.81
N LEU A 33 -13.39 -6.03 -9.71
CA LEU A 33 -12.15 -5.95 -10.46
C LEU A 33 -10.97 -5.58 -9.55
N ALA A 34 -11.16 -4.68 -8.58
CA ALA A 34 -10.13 -4.37 -7.57
C ALA A 34 -9.74 -5.61 -6.75
N ALA A 35 -10.72 -6.40 -6.32
CA ALA A 35 -10.49 -7.65 -5.59
C ALA A 35 -9.81 -8.71 -6.47
N ALA A 36 -10.24 -8.84 -7.73
CA ALA A 36 -9.64 -9.76 -8.70
C ALA A 36 -8.17 -9.40 -9.01
N LEU A 37 -7.89 -8.10 -9.17
CA LEU A 37 -6.53 -7.59 -9.34
C LEU A 37 -5.64 -7.91 -8.13
N LEU A 38 -6.11 -7.60 -6.92
CA LEU A 38 -5.37 -7.91 -5.71
C LEU A 38 -5.07 -9.41 -5.60
N ALA A 39 -6.06 -10.26 -5.85
CA ALA A 39 -5.91 -11.70 -5.83
C ALA A 39 -4.88 -12.18 -6.86
N ALA A 40 -4.94 -11.67 -8.10
CA ALA A 40 -4.00 -12.02 -9.16
C ALA A 40 -2.56 -11.59 -8.82
N LEU A 41 -2.37 -10.36 -8.31
CA LEU A 41 -1.08 -9.88 -7.85
C LEU A 41 -0.53 -10.74 -6.70
N HIS A 42 -1.39 -11.17 -5.77
CA HIS A 42 -0.99 -12.03 -4.66
C HIS A 42 -0.59 -13.44 -5.09
N VAL A 43 -1.24 -14.00 -6.12
CA VAL A 43 -0.86 -15.29 -6.71
C VAL A 43 0.52 -15.22 -7.36
N GLN A 44 0.82 -14.14 -8.08
CA GLN A 44 2.10 -13.97 -8.75
C GLN A 44 3.23 -13.63 -7.77
N GLN A 45 2.95 -12.74 -6.82
CA GLN A 45 3.92 -12.24 -5.85
C GLN A 45 3.23 -11.94 -4.51
N PRO A 46 3.14 -12.93 -3.59
CA PRO A 46 2.53 -12.74 -2.28
C PRO A 46 3.12 -11.53 -1.53
N GLY A 47 2.25 -10.72 -0.93
CA GLY A 47 2.63 -9.51 -0.18
C GLY A 47 3.07 -8.31 -1.02
N GLN A 48 3.18 -8.41 -2.35
CA GLN A 48 3.60 -7.28 -3.20
C GLN A 48 2.48 -6.29 -3.53
N ALA A 49 1.26 -6.55 -3.09
CA ALA A 49 0.12 -5.66 -3.26
C ALA A 49 -0.68 -5.56 -1.96
N VAL A 50 -1.12 -4.36 -1.63
CA VAL A 50 -2.03 -4.09 -0.51
C VAL A 50 -3.16 -3.16 -0.92
N VAL A 51 -4.28 -3.27 -0.22
CA VAL A 51 -5.39 -2.30 -0.28
C VAL A 51 -5.41 -1.51 1.02
N LEU A 52 -5.56 -0.19 0.90
CA LEU A 52 -5.73 0.73 2.00
C LEU A 52 -7.10 1.40 1.92
N ASP A 53 -7.97 0.97 2.81
CA ASP A 53 -9.36 1.42 2.94
C ASP A 53 -9.77 1.52 4.42
N PHE A 54 -11.02 1.89 4.68
CA PHE A 54 -11.54 1.96 6.05
C PHE A 54 -11.75 0.60 6.72
N ARG A 55 -11.71 -0.52 5.96
CA ARG A 55 -11.78 -1.88 6.50
C ARG A 55 -10.40 -2.37 6.96
N THR A 56 -9.35 -1.80 6.39
CA THR A 56 -7.95 -2.09 6.70
C THR A 56 -7.66 -1.71 8.15
N SER A 57 -7.41 -2.72 8.97
CA SER A 57 -7.26 -2.56 10.42
C SER A 57 -6.13 -3.42 10.99
N LEU A 58 -5.88 -3.23 12.27
CA LEU A 58 -4.96 -4.02 13.07
C LEU A 58 -5.76 -5.11 13.81
N LEU A 59 -5.20 -6.31 13.92
CA LEU A 59 -5.74 -7.40 14.72
C LEU A 59 -5.69 -7.01 16.19
N SER A 60 -6.86 -6.98 16.84
CA SER A 60 -7.03 -6.43 18.19
C SER A 60 -6.38 -7.27 19.29
N ASN A 61 -6.19 -8.56 19.04
CA ASN A 61 -5.60 -9.53 19.96
C ASN A 61 -4.09 -9.71 19.79
N LEU A 62 -3.47 -9.01 18.84
CA LEU A 62 -2.03 -9.02 18.62
C LEU A 62 -1.43 -7.70 19.07
N ARG A 63 -0.18 -7.74 19.53
CA ARG A 63 0.60 -6.53 19.82
C ARG A 63 0.79 -5.69 18.56
N VAL A 64 1.09 -4.41 18.74
CA VAL A 64 1.39 -3.52 17.64
C VAL A 64 2.56 -4.07 16.83
N TRP A 65 3.65 -4.48 17.48
CA TRP A 65 4.81 -5.06 16.79
C TRP A 65 4.43 -6.24 15.87
N GLU A 66 3.63 -7.18 16.37
CA GLU A 66 3.17 -8.35 15.60
C GLU A 66 2.35 -7.91 14.37
N ASN A 67 1.45 -6.94 14.56
CA ASN A 67 0.67 -6.40 13.45
C ASN A 67 1.54 -5.77 12.35
N LEU A 68 2.67 -5.17 12.71
CA LEU A 68 3.56 -4.51 11.77
C LEU A 68 4.40 -5.51 10.97
N ILE A 69 4.92 -6.56 11.62
CA ILE A 69 5.89 -7.47 10.99
C ILE A 69 5.25 -8.67 10.30
N LEU A 70 4.13 -9.18 10.85
CA LEU A 70 3.62 -10.50 10.48
C LEU A 70 3.30 -10.63 8.98
N PRO A 71 2.72 -9.63 8.30
CA PRO A 71 2.49 -9.74 6.86
C PRO A 71 3.78 -9.96 6.07
N ALA A 72 4.84 -9.20 6.37
CA ALA A 72 6.11 -9.30 5.67
C ALA A 72 6.85 -10.61 5.98
N TRP A 73 6.81 -11.03 7.26
CA TRP A 73 7.42 -12.28 7.71
C TRP A 73 6.71 -13.52 7.13
N TYR A 74 5.38 -13.53 7.16
CA TYR A 74 4.56 -14.63 6.63
C TYR A 74 4.78 -14.85 5.13
N HIS A 75 4.99 -13.77 4.35
CA HIS A 75 5.29 -13.86 2.93
C HIS A 75 6.79 -14.04 2.61
N GLY A 76 7.65 -14.16 3.62
CA GLY A 76 9.09 -14.38 3.43
C GLY A 76 9.83 -13.21 2.78
N HIS A 77 9.37 -11.97 2.98
CA HIS A 77 9.96 -10.79 2.35
C HIS A 77 11.31 -10.37 2.95
N ALA A 78 11.54 -10.70 4.21
CA ALA A 78 12.78 -10.44 4.91
C ALA A 78 12.88 -11.27 6.20
N GLU A 79 14.12 -11.46 6.66
CA GLU A 79 14.41 -12.03 7.98
C GLU A 79 13.96 -11.10 9.12
N LEU A 80 13.68 -11.68 10.29
CA LEU A 80 13.12 -10.95 11.44
C LEU A 80 13.98 -9.73 11.84
N GLN A 81 15.30 -9.88 11.88
CA GLN A 81 16.23 -8.79 12.22
C GLN A 81 16.14 -7.61 11.24
N VAL A 82 15.90 -7.89 9.96
CA VAL A 82 15.72 -6.85 8.94
C VAL A 82 14.36 -6.18 9.10
N LEU A 83 13.32 -6.95 9.43
CA LEU A 83 11.98 -6.40 9.69
C LEU A 83 11.98 -5.50 10.93
N GLU A 84 12.68 -5.87 12.00
CA GLU A 84 12.86 -5.03 13.19
C GLU A 84 13.51 -3.69 12.82
N GLN A 85 14.58 -3.72 12.01
CA GLN A 85 15.21 -2.50 11.51
C GLN A 85 14.26 -1.63 10.67
N ARG A 86 13.43 -2.25 9.83
CA ARG A 86 12.40 -1.53 9.05
C ARG A 86 11.36 -0.88 9.96
N VAL A 87 10.89 -1.59 10.99
CA VAL A 87 9.96 -1.04 11.98
C VAL A 87 10.56 0.18 12.66
N LEU A 88 11.80 0.08 13.16
CA LEU A 88 12.47 1.20 13.82
C LEU A 88 12.71 2.37 12.87
N ALA A 89 13.08 2.11 11.61
CA ALA A 89 13.24 3.15 10.60
C ALA A 89 11.90 3.85 10.31
N ALA A 90 10.81 3.10 10.15
CA ALA A 90 9.47 3.62 9.87
C ALA A 90 8.83 4.34 11.07
N LEU A 91 9.31 4.07 12.30
CA LEU A 91 8.89 4.78 13.52
C LEU A 91 9.57 6.14 13.71
N ARG A 92 10.67 6.44 13.01
CA ARG A 92 11.39 7.72 13.17
C ARG A 92 10.50 8.97 13.11
N PRO A 93 9.52 9.07 12.19
CA PRO A 93 8.60 10.23 12.13
C PRO A 93 7.76 10.43 13.39
N PHE A 94 7.56 9.39 14.21
CA PHE A 94 6.76 9.48 15.44
C PHE A 94 7.46 10.27 16.54
N LYS A 95 8.78 10.49 16.43
CA LYS A 95 9.60 11.26 17.39
C LYS A 95 9.40 10.79 18.85
N LEU A 96 9.27 9.48 19.02
CA LEU A 96 9.23 8.82 20.33
C LEU A 96 10.66 8.55 20.80
N ASP A 97 10.87 8.57 22.11
CA ASP A 97 12.06 8.02 22.73
C ASP A 97 12.00 6.49 22.81
N ASP A 98 13.08 5.86 23.26
CA ASP A 98 13.18 4.40 23.32
C ASP A 98 12.08 3.77 24.20
N GLU A 99 11.72 4.42 25.31
CA GLU A 99 10.64 3.97 26.20
C GLU A 99 9.27 4.08 25.51
N GLY A 100 8.99 5.20 24.83
CA GLY A 100 7.77 5.38 24.06
C GLY A 100 7.64 4.41 22.89
N ILE A 101 8.75 4.08 22.22
CA ILE A 101 8.79 3.05 21.17
C ILE A 101 8.46 1.68 21.77
N ALA A 102 9.12 1.29 22.86
CA ALA A 102 8.87 0.01 23.51
C ALA A 102 7.41 -0.12 23.96
N ALA A 103 6.89 0.91 24.64
CA ALA A 103 5.50 0.93 25.11
C ALA A 103 4.49 0.85 23.95
N LEU A 104 4.75 1.53 22.83
CA LEU A 104 3.90 1.44 21.64
C LEU A 104 3.92 0.03 21.04
N LEU A 105 5.10 -0.55 20.88
CA LEU A 105 5.29 -1.86 20.23
C LEU A 105 4.73 -3.02 21.05
N ASP A 106 4.86 -2.97 22.39
CA ASP A 106 4.32 -3.97 23.30
C ASP A 106 2.81 -3.80 23.57
N GLY A 107 2.24 -2.64 23.25
CA GLY A 107 0.83 -2.35 23.44
C GLY A 107 -0.11 -3.12 22.52
N LEU A 108 -1.39 -3.16 22.90
CA LEU A 108 -2.48 -3.67 22.05
C LEU A 108 -3.14 -2.54 21.26
N PRO A 109 -3.49 -2.76 19.98
CA PRO A 109 -4.20 -1.76 19.17
C PRO A 109 -5.53 -1.30 19.77
N ALA A 110 -6.20 -2.12 20.58
CA ALA A 110 -7.49 -1.77 21.19
C ALA A 110 -7.44 -0.47 22.00
N ALA A 111 -6.31 -0.17 22.64
CA ALA A 111 -6.11 1.05 23.44
C ALA A 111 -5.81 2.31 22.60
N LEU A 112 -5.60 2.16 21.29
CA LEU A 112 -5.20 3.25 20.40
C LEU A 112 -6.41 3.99 19.81
N SER A 113 -6.26 5.30 19.60
CA SER A 113 -7.23 6.10 18.85
C SER A 113 -7.33 5.64 17.40
N ALA A 114 -8.45 5.98 16.74
CA ALA A 114 -8.65 5.65 15.32
C ALA A 114 -7.54 6.23 14.43
N THR A 115 -7.14 7.48 14.67
CA THR A 115 -6.04 8.13 13.94
C THR A 115 -4.73 7.36 14.13
N ARG A 116 -4.40 6.96 15.36
CA ARG A 116 -3.15 6.23 15.62
C ARG A 116 -3.14 4.85 14.96
N LYS A 117 -4.29 4.17 14.91
CA LYS A 117 -4.45 2.91 14.17
C LYS A 117 -4.18 3.10 12.68
N GLN A 118 -4.67 4.18 12.07
CA GLN A 118 -4.44 4.49 10.66
C GLN A 118 -2.96 4.78 10.37
N GLU A 119 -2.28 5.53 11.25
CA GLU A 119 -0.84 5.77 11.15
C GLU A 119 -0.03 4.46 11.24
N LEU A 120 -0.43 3.54 12.11
CA LEU A 120 0.18 2.21 12.19
C LEU A 120 -0.13 1.31 10.99
N VAL A 121 -1.28 1.48 10.34
CA VAL A 121 -1.58 0.81 9.06
C VAL A 121 -0.63 1.33 7.96
N LEU A 122 -0.37 2.64 7.89
CA LEU A 122 0.64 3.20 6.98
C LEU A 122 2.04 2.66 7.30
N LEU A 123 2.39 2.59 8.59
CA LEU A 123 3.68 2.05 9.03
C LEU A 123 3.84 0.58 8.64
N ARG A 124 2.80 -0.24 8.83
CA ARG A 124 2.78 -1.65 8.37
C ARG A 124 3.02 -1.76 6.87
N THR A 125 2.42 -0.87 6.08
CA THR A 125 2.66 -0.80 4.63
C THR A 125 4.12 -0.49 4.31
N LEU A 126 4.76 0.46 5.01
CA LEU A 126 6.18 0.75 4.84
C LEU A 126 7.08 -0.43 5.21
N VAL A 127 6.75 -1.16 6.28
CA VAL A 127 7.51 -2.34 6.72
C VAL A 127 7.41 -3.48 5.72
N LEU A 128 6.19 -3.71 5.20
CA LEU A 128 5.92 -4.67 4.13
C LEU A 128 6.63 -4.29 2.83
N ALA A 129 6.77 -2.99 2.54
CA ALA A 129 7.35 -2.46 1.33
C ALA A 129 6.74 -3.07 0.04
N PRO A 130 5.39 -3.05 -0.12
CA PRO A 130 4.75 -3.62 -1.29
C PRO A 130 5.07 -2.81 -2.55
N ARG A 131 5.12 -3.50 -3.69
CA ARG A 131 5.25 -2.83 -4.98
C ARG A 131 4.02 -2.02 -5.34
N TYR A 132 2.82 -2.52 -5.05
CA TYR A 132 1.54 -1.91 -5.41
C TYR A 132 0.72 -1.54 -4.17
N VAL A 133 0.22 -0.31 -4.13
CA VAL A 133 -0.68 0.17 -3.08
C VAL A 133 -1.96 0.66 -3.74
N LEU A 134 -3.03 -0.11 -3.59
CA LEU A 134 -4.38 0.28 -3.97
C LEU A 134 -4.96 1.08 -2.81
N VAL A 135 -5.56 2.24 -3.08
CA VAL A 135 -6.05 3.12 -2.01
C VAL A 135 -7.39 3.76 -2.37
N GLU A 136 -8.31 3.78 -1.41
CA GLU A 136 -9.56 4.53 -1.53
C GLU A 136 -9.32 6.05 -1.33
N PRO A 137 -9.79 6.93 -2.22
CA PRO A 137 -9.56 8.37 -2.13
C PRO A 137 -10.08 9.00 -0.84
N ALA A 138 -11.20 8.52 -0.31
CA ALA A 138 -11.75 9.02 0.95
C ALA A 138 -10.85 8.67 2.15
N TRP A 139 -10.30 7.47 2.16
CA TRP A 139 -9.33 7.04 3.17
C TRP A 139 -8.03 7.84 3.06
N LEU A 140 -7.53 8.01 1.83
CA LEU A 140 -6.32 8.79 1.58
C LEU A 140 -6.45 10.24 2.07
N ARG A 141 -7.57 10.90 1.76
CA ARG A 141 -7.85 12.25 2.28
C ARG A 141 -7.83 12.28 3.80
N ARG A 142 -8.38 11.26 4.46
CA ARG A 142 -8.43 11.17 5.93
C ARG A 142 -7.04 11.07 6.54
N VAL A 143 -6.18 10.18 6.04
CA VAL A 143 -4.85 9.98 6.64
C VAL A 143 -3.91 11.17 6.42
N ARG A 144 -4.07 11.90 5.31
CA ARG A 144 -3.28 13.12 5.03
C ARG A 144 -3.70 14.34 5.86
N GLN A 145 -4.75 14.24 6.68
CA GLN A 145 -5.17 15.35 7.56
C GLN A 145 -4.21 15.57 8.74
N THR A 146 -3.41 14.57 9.11
CA THR A 146 -2.37 14.75 10.14
C THR A 146 -0.99 14.92 9.49
N PRO A 147 -0.09 15.74 10.09
CA PRO A 147 1.27 15.88 9.58
C PRO A 147 2.00 14.54 9.47
N LEU A 148 1.86 13.68 10.50
CA LEU A 148 2.48 12.36 10.52
C LEU A 148 1.91 11.43 9.45
N GLY A 149 0.58 11.40 9.27
CA GLY A 149 -0.04 10.59 8.22
C GLY A 149 0.33 11.05 6.82
N ALA A 150 0.48 12.37 6.60
CA ALA A 150 0.98 12.91 5.34
C ALA A 150 2.45 12.53 5.07
N GLU A 151 3.31 12.59 6.09
CA GLU A 151 4.73 12.20 5.99
C GLU A 151 4.88 10.70 5.69
N LEU A 152 4.14 9.84 6.40
CA LEU A 152 4.13 8.40 6.16
C LEU A 152 3.60 8.07 4.76
N TRP A 153 2.55 8.75 4.31
CA TRP A 153 2.01 8.58 2.97
C TRP A 153 3.01 8.97 1.89
N GLN A 154 3.72 10.09 2.06
CA GLN A 154 4.75 10.52 1.12
C GLN A 154 5.87 9.46 0.99
N ALA A 155 6.25 8.82 2.10
CA ALA A 155 7.22 7.74 2.07
C ALA A 155 6.70 6.53 1.27
N ILE A 156 5.42 6.17 1.43
CA ILE A 156 4.78 5.08 0.65
C ILE A 156 4.74 5.44 -0.84
N GLU A 157 4.30 6.66 -1.20
CA GLU A 157 4.28 7.13 -2.59
C GLU A 157 5.66 7.00 -3.24
N ALA A 158 6.73 7.37 -2.52
CA ALA A 158 8.09 7.30 -3.03
C ALA A 158 8.60 5.85 -3.24
N THR A 159 8.07 4.87 -2.53
CA THR A 159 8.56 3.48 -2.54
C THR A 159 7.63 2.47 -3.21
N SER A 160 6.47 2.92 -3.71
CA SER A 160 5.45 2.05 -4.29
C SER A 160 4.88 2.66 -5.57
N VAL A 161 4.16 1.84 -6.35
CA VAL A 161 3.22 2.30 -7.37
C VAL A 161 1.87 2.44 -6.69
N VAL A 162 1.32 3.65 -6.69
CA VAL A 162 0.01 3.94 -6.07
C VAL A 162 -1.10 3.87 -7.11
N LEU A 163 -2.17 3.15 -6.78
CA LEU A 163 -3.37 3.03 -7.59
C LEU A 163 -4.54 3.61 -6.78
N GLN A 164 -5.00 4.81 -7.16
CA GLN A 164 -6.15 5.45 -6.53
C GLN A 164 -7.42 4.89 -7.15
N LEU A 165 -8.22 4.18 -6.34
CA LEU A 165 -9.45 3.53 -6.75
C LEU A 165 -10.55 4.59 -6.95
N GLY A 166 -11.19 4.64 -8.11
CA GLY A 166 -12.24 5.63 -8.35
C GLY A 166 -13.24 5.23 -9.41
N GLU A 167 -14.32 6.01 -9.49
CA GLU A 167 -15.31 5.94 -10.56
C GLU A 167 -15.00 7.06 -11.59
N GLY A 168 -14.90 6.75 -12.89
CA GLY A 168 -14.62 7.80 -13.89
C GLY A 168 -13.99 7.36 -15.20
N ALA A 169 -13.28 8.27 -15.89
CA ALA A 169 -12.65 8.02 -17.19
C ALA A 169 -11.50 6.98 -17.12
N ALA A 170 -11.13 6.42 -18.29
CA ALA A 170 -10.20 5.31 -18.44
C ALA A 170 -8.93 5.38 -17.55
N PRO A 171 -8.42 4.24 -17.05
CA PRO A 171 -7.27 4.21 -16.17
C PRO A 171 -6.05 4.85 -16.83
N ASP A 172 -5.45 5.79 -16.11
CA ASP A 172 -4.23 6.51 -16.50
C ASP A 172 -3.01 5.63 -16.23
N LEU A 173 -2.94 4.50 -16.92
CA LEU A 173 -1.82 3.56 -16.84
C LEU A 173 -1.09 3.53 -18.19
N PRO A 174 0.23 3.25 -18.20
CA PRO A 174 1.00 3.19 -19.43
C PRO A 174 0.37 2.23 -20.46
N VAL A 175 0.50 2.56 -21.74
CA VAL A 175 -0.01 1.75 -22.86
C VAL A 175 0.99 0.67 -23.21
N ILE A 176 0.54 -0.58 -23.33
CA ILE A 176 1.40 -1.70 -23.73
C ILE A 176 1.83 -1.50 -25.19
N GLY A 177 3.14 -1.32 -25.43
CA GLY A 177 3.71 -1.34 -26.78
C GLY A 177 3.69 -0.02 -27.57
N GLY A 178 3.43 1.13 -26.93
CA GLY A 178 3.48 2.43 -27.60
C GLY A 178 4.89 3.01 -27.71
N LYS A 179 5.41 3.23 -28.92
CA LYS A 179 6.50 4.19 -29.15
C LYS A 179 6.11 5.53 -28.50
N ARG A 180 7.04 6.14 -27.76
CA ARG A 180 6.93 7.55 -27.33
C ARG A 180 6.47 8.38 -28.54
N PRO A 181 5.41 9.19 -28.45
CA PRO A 181 5.24 10.26 -29.42
C PRO A 181 6.45 11.16 -29.25
N GLU A 182 7.26 11.27 -30.29
CA GLU A 182 8.28 12.30 -30.38
C GLU A 182 7.57 13.63 -30.16
N GLN A 183 7.95 14.34 -29.10
CA GLN A 183 7.49 15.71 -28.88
C GLN A 183 8.03 16.53 -30.06
N GLY A 184 7.14 16.82 -31.01
CA GLY A 184 7.39 17.77 -32.08
C GLY A 184 7.73 19.12 -31.46
N GLN A 185 8.97 19.56 -31.67
CA GLN A 185 9.34 20.96 -31.57
C GLN A 185 8.73 21.68 -32.77
N GLU A 186 7.85 22.63 -32.50
CA GLU A 186 7.67 23.84 -33.33
C GLU A 186 7.71 25.06 -32.41
#